data_AF-A0A353TFB6-F1
#
_entry.id   AF-A0A353TFB6-F1
#
_cell.length_a   1.000
_cell.length_b   1.000
_cell.length_c   1.000
_cell.angle_alpha   90.00
_cell.angle_beta   90.00
_cell.angle_gamma   90.00
#
_symmetry.space_group_name_H-M   'P 1'
#
loop_
_entity.id
_entity.type
_entity.pdbx_description
1 polymer ?
#
loop_
_entity_poly.entity_id
_entity_poly.type
_entity_poly.pdbx_seq_one_letter_code
_entity_poly.pdbx_strand_id
1 'polypeptide(L)'
;MKATNLILAIILLATFAGCKQTNQNNDLITVDVSKSYPQKELLLQDFMDVEYIPLETTDEFITQGFVRSVGKNILLVTNRIIDGDIFVFDRKTGKGLRKINRFGQSGEEYTQINEIVLDEEKNEMFVVNYTARKILVYDLNGNFN
;
A
#
# COMPACT_ATOMS: atom_id res chain seq x y z
N MET A 1 6.45 -42.10 -57.58
CA MET A 1 5.10 -41.73 -57.11
C MET A 1 4.64 -42.56 -55.91
N LYS A 2 4.67 -43.90 -55.93
CA LYS A 2 4.25 -44.72 -54.77
C LYS A 2 5.16 -44.60 -53.54
N ALA A 3 6.49 -44.60 -53.74
CA ALA A 3 7.47 -44.49 -52.65
C ALA A 3 7.52 -43.10 -52.01
N THR A 4 7.39 -42.04 -52.80
CA THR A 4 7.34 -40.65 -52.31
C THR A 4 6.09 -40.39 -51.45
N ASN A 5 4.94 -40.92 -51.84
CA ASN A 5 3.71 -40.81 -51.05
C ASN A 5 3.79 -41.62 -49.73
N LEU A 6 4.53 -42.73 -49.72
CA LEU A 6 4.75 -43.53 -48.51
C LEU A 6 5.66 -42.80 -47.50
N ILE A 7 6.72 -42.15 -47.98
CA ILE A 7 7.64 -41.37 -47.14
C ILE A 7 6.91 -40.16 -46.54
N LEU A 8 6.08 -39.46 -47.32
CA LEU A 8 5.24 -38.37 -46.85
C LEU A 8 4.23 -38.83 -45.79
N ALA A 9 3.63 -40.02 -45.95
CA ALA A 9 2.71 -40.58 -44.96
C ALA A 9 3.42 -40.92 -43.63
N ILE A 10 4.66 -41.43 -43.68
CA ILE A 10 5.44 -41.75 -42.48
C ILE A 10 5.86 -40.48 -41.73
N ILE A 11 6.25 -39.42 -42.44
CA ILE A 11 6.56 -38.12 -41.85
C ILE A 11 5.29 -37.50 -41.21
N LEU A 12 4.14 -37.63 -41.87
CA LEU A 12 2.86 -37.15 -41.34
C LEU A 12 2.48 -37.90 -40.05
N LEU A 13 2.65 -39.23 -39.99
CA LEU A 13 2.39 -40.02 -38.78
C LEU A 13 3.35 -39.69 -37.63
N ALA A 14 4.62 -39.39 -37.91
CA ALA A 14 5.61 -39.04 -36.89
C ALA A 14 5.30 -37.71 -36.19
N THR A 15 4.57 -36.79 -36.84
CA THR A 15 4.18 -35.50 -36.26
C THR A 15 3.03 -35.60 -35.24
N PHE A 16 2.30 -36.71 -35.18
CA PHE A 16 1.21 -36.91 -34.21
C PHE A 16 1.66 -37.49 -32.85
N ALA A 17 2.93 -37.90 -32.71
CA ALA A 17 3.45 -38.48 -31.46
C ALA A 17 4.02 -37.44 -30.46
N GLY A 18 3.89 -36.14 -30.75
CA GLY A 18 4.56 -35.06 -30.00
C GLY A 18 3.80 -34.45 -28.82
N CYS A 19 2.52 -34.78 -28.60
CA CYS A 19 1.77 -34.24 -27.45
C CYS A 19 2.11 -35.01 -26.18
N LYS A 20 3.26 -34.70 -25.58
CA LYS A 20 3.51 -35.03 -24.18
C LYS A 20 2.66 -34.07 -23.34
N GLN A 21 1.54 -34.57 -22.82
CA GLN A 21 0.76 -33.86 -21.82
C GLN A 21 1.67 -33.64 -20.62
N THR A 22 2.22 -32.43 -20.49
CA THR A 22 2.86 -32.01 -19.26
C THR A 22 1.78 -31.97 -18.20
N ASN A 23 1.71 -33.02 -17.38
CA ASN A 23 1.02 -32.96 -16.09
C ASN A 23 1.71 -31.85 -15.30
N GLN A 24 1.23 -30.63 -15.45
CA GLN A 24 1.48 -29.60 -14.46
C GLN A 24 0.81 -30.12 -13.20
N ASN A 25 1.62 -30.67 -12.28
CA ASN A 25 1.19 -30.94 -10.92
C ASN A 25 0.82 -29.58 -10.30
N ASN A 26 -0.41 -29.14 -10.56
CA ASN A 26 -1.05 -28.07 -9.82
C ASN A 26 -1.55 -28.66 -8.50
N ASP A 27 -0.62 -29.21 -7.70
CA ASP A 27 -0.93 -29.69 -6.35
C ASP A 27 -1.32 -28.48 -5.52
N LEU A 28 -2.63 -28.27 -5.38
CA LEU A 28 -3.19 -27.25 -4.51
C LEU A 28 -2.85 -27.64 -3.07
N ILE A 29 -2.26 -26.69 -2.33
CA ILE A 29 -2.06 -26.84 -0.91
C ILE A 29 -3.43 -26.99 -0.25
N THR A 30 -3.71 -28.19 0.27
CA THR A 30 -4.96 -28.50 0.96
C THR A 30 -4.70 -28.55 2.46
N VAL A 31 -5.33 -27.63 3.21
CA VAL A 31 -5.25 -27.59 4.66
C VAL A 31 -6.50 -28.26 5.24
N ASP A 32 -6.32 -29.31 6.03
CA ASP A 32 -7.41 -30.04 6.68
C ASP A 32 -7.74 -29.38 8.02
N VAL A 33 -8.74 -28.49 8.01
CA VAL A 33 -9.16 -27.73 9.21
C VAL A 33 -9.75 -28.59 10.33
N SER A 34 -9.98 -29.89 10.10
CA SER A 34 -10.43 -30.82 11.15
C SER A 34 -9.26 -31.33 12.02
N LYS A 35 -8.02 -31.15 11.57
CA LYS A 35 -6.82 -31.58 12.28
C LYS A 35 -6.24 -30.45 13.12
N SER A 36 -5.57 -30.85 14.20
CA SER A 36 -4.74 -29.93 14.99
C SER A 36 -3.32 -29.91 14.40
N TYR A 37 -2.81 -28.71 14.16
CA TYR A 37 -1.44 -28.47 13.70
C TYR A 37 -0.63 -27.81 14.82
N PRO A 38 0.70 -28.02 14.88
CA PRO A 38 1.53 -27.36 15.89
C PRO A 38 1.42 -25.84 15.76
N GLN A 39 1.29 -25.15 16.90
CA GLN A 39 1.40 -23.70 16.92
C GLN A 39 2.80 -23.30 16.46
N LYS A 40 2.86 -22.40 15.48
CA LYS A 40 4.09 -21.78 15.02
C LYS A 40 4.10 -20.34 15.49
N GLU A 41 5.11 -19.97 16.26
CA GLU A 41 5.41 -18.57 16.54
C GLU A 41 5.86 -17.91 15.23
N LEU A 42 5.22 -16.80 14.88
CA LEU A 42 5.55 -16.02 13.68
C LEU A 42 6.06 -14.67 14.15
N LEU A 43 7.35 -14.42 13.96
CA LEU A 43 7.95 -13.11 14.18
C LEU A 43 7.91 -12.36 12.85
N LEU A 44 7.44 -11.10 12.85
CA LEU A 44 7.40 -10.29 11.64
C LEU A 44 8.79 -10.16 11.01
N GLN A 45 9.83 -10.08 11.84
CA GLN A 45 11.23 -10.00 11.44
C GLN A 45 11.70 -11.21 10.62
N ASP A 46 11.02 -12.36 10.70
CA ASP A 46 11.36 -13.53 9.88
C ASP A 46 10.98 -13.34 8.41
N PHE A 47 10.09 -12.38 8.12
CA PHE A 47 9.50 -12.17 6.80
C PHE A 47 9.72 -10.76 6.24
N MET A 48 10.07 -9.78 7.09
CA MET A 48 10.24 -8.40 6.67
C MET A 48 11.21 -7.62 7.56
N ASP A 49 11.83 -6.59 6.99
CA ASP A 49 12.56 -5.57 7.76
C ASP A 49 11.56 -4.77 8.60
N VAL A 50 11.82 -4.68 9.90
CA VAL A 50 10.96 -3.96 10.85
C VAL A 50 11.72 -2.77 11.41
N GLU A 51 11.12 -1.59 11.31
CA GLU A 51 11.63 -0.35 11.86
C GLU A 51 10.61 0.23 12.86
N TYR A 52 11.11 0.72 13.99
CA TYR A 52 10.30 1.42 15.00
C TYR A 52 10.69 2.90 15.00
N ILE A 53 9.72 3.77 14.76
CA ILE A 53 9.91 5.22 14.75
C ILE A 53 9.10 5.82 15.89
N PRO A 54 9.72 6.24 17.01
CA PRO A 54 9.01 6.89 18.10
C PRO A 54 8.61 8.30 17.67
N LEU A 55 7.30 8.59 17.65
CA LEU A 55 6.81 9.93 17.34
C LEU A 55 7.03 10.86 18.54
N GLU A 56 7.60 12.03 18.29
CA GLU A 56 7.79 13.07 19.30
C GLU A 56 6.45 13.42 19.97
N THR A 57 6.46 13.46 21.30
CA THR A 57 5.27 13.74 22.11
C THR A 57 5.54 14.98 22.95
N THR A 58 4.95 16.09 22.53
CA THR A 58 4.97 17.39 23.22
C THR A 58 3.56 17.96 23.23
N ASP A 59 3.34 19.08 23.93
CA ASP A 59 2.04 19.77 23.94
C ASP A 59 1.57 20.17 22.53
N GLU A 60 2.49 20.42 21.60
CA GLU A 60 2.19 20.72 20.19
C GLU A 60 1.92 19.47 19.34
N PHE A 61 2.51 18.33 19.70
CA PHE A 61 2.45 17.06 18.96
C PHE A 61 1.73 15.96 19.76
N ILE A 62 0.58 16.28 20.34
CA ILE A 62 -0.31 15.28 20.94
C ILE A 62 -1.06 14.56 19.81
N THR A 63 -0.63 13.33 19.51
CA THR A 63 -1.23 12.51 18.44
C THR A 63 -1.68 11.13 18.93
N GLN A 64 -2.75 10.62 18.30
CA GLN A 64 -3.24 9.25 18.42
C GLN A 64 -2.55 8.29 17.44
N GLY A 65 -1.54 8.77 16.72
CA GLY A 65 -0.67 7.94 15.87
C GLY A 65 -1.37 7.33 14.66
N PHE A 66 -2.44 7.96 14.15
CA PHE A 66 -3.15 7.39 13.01
C PHE A 66 -2.43 7.75 11.69
N VAL A 67 -1.50 6.87 11.29
CA VAL A 67 -0.70 7.03 10.07
C VAL A 67 -1.60 7.08 8.84
N ARG A 68 -1.49 8.16 8.06
CA ARG A 68 -2.17 8.33 6.77
C ARG A 68 -1.27 7.98 5.61
N SER A 69 -0.01 8.40 5.68
CA SER A 69 0.97 8.15 4.63
C SER A 69 2.39 8.09 5.18
N VAL A 70 3.22 7.28 4.51
CA VAL A 70 4.63 7.09 4.82
C VAL A 70 5.42 7.51 3.59
N GLY A 71 6.04 8.67 3.65
CA GLY A 71 6.93 9.20 2.63
C GLY A 71 8.37 8.72 2.81
N LYS A 72 9.24 9.22 1.94
CA LYS A 72 10.69 9.00 2.00
C LYS A 72 11.31 9.77 3.17
N ASN A 73 10.93 11.03 3.37
CA ASN A 73 11.49 11.87 4.43
C ASN A 73 10.48 12.28 5.49
N ILE A 74 9.18 12.10 5.25
CA ILE A 74 8.14 12.49 6.21
C ILE A 74 7.10 11.39 6.47
N LEU A 75 6.42 11.50 7.61
CA LEU A 75 5.21 10.76 7.94
C LEU A 75 4.05 11.76 8.04
N LEU A 76 2.91 11.42 7.45
CA LEU A 76 1.65 12.14 7.68
C LEU A 76 0.79 11.33 8.64
N VAL A 77 0.43 11.97 9.75
CA VAL A 77 -0.32 11.35 10.84
C VAL A 77 -1.49 12.27 11.20
N THR A 78 -2.64 11.69 11.54
CA THR A 78 -3.76 12.46 12.10
C THR A 78 -4.22 11.85 13.41
N ASN A 79 -5.22 12.48 14.02
CA ASN A 79 -5.99 11.89 15.09
C ASN A 79 -7.22 11.16 14.54
N ARG A 80 -7.82 10.31 15.39
CA ARG A 80 -9.11 9.64 15.12
C ARG A 80 -10.28 10.54 15.48
N ILE A 81 -10.05 11.52 16.37
CA ILE A 81 -10.99 12.62 16.60
C ILE A 81 -10.98 13.59 15.40
N ILE A 82 -12.03 14.40 15.29
CA ILE A 82 -12.16 15.40 14.22
C ILE A 82 -11.66 16.75 14.75
N ASP A 83 -10.36 16.86 14.98
CA ASP A 83 -9.67 18.12 15.32
C ASP A 83 -9.14 18.85 14.07
N GLY A 84 -9.03 18.13 12.96
CA GLY A 84 -8.53 18.65 11.70
C GLY A 84 -7.01 18.77 11.64
N ASP A 85 -6.29 18.23 12.62
CA ASP A 85 -4.83 18.29 12.64
C ASP A 85 -4.21 17.22 11.73
N ILE A 86 -3.30 17.67 10.86
CA ILE A 86 -2.37 16.84 10.10
C ILE A 86 -0.97 17.11 10.65
N PHE A 87 -0.41 16.10 11.31
CA PHE A 87 0.94 16.16 11.85
C PHE A 87 1.93 15.67 10.79
N VAL A 88 2.99 16.43 10.59
CA VAL A 88 4.12 16.07 9.74
C VAL A 88 5.31 15.74 10.64
N PHE A 89 5.76 14.50 10.60
CA PHE A 89 6.93 14.04 11.34
C PHE A 89 8.08 13.73 10.39
N ASP A 90 9.32 13.88 10.87
CA ASP A 90 10.50 13.39 10.19
C ASP A 90 10.48 11.86 10.18
N ARG A 91 10.62 11.24 9.00
CA ARG A 91 10.51 9.80 8.81
C ARG A 91 11.60 9.01 9.52
N LYS A 92 12.79 9.59 9.70
CA LYS A 92 13.95 8.89 10.25
C LYS A 92 14.00 8.97 11.78
N THR A 93 13.62 10.11 12.33
CA THR A 93 13.79 10.42 13.75
C THR A 93 12.48 10.41 14.52
N GLY A 94 11.34 10.53 13.83
CA GLY A 94 10.02 10.71 14.44
C GLY A 94 9.81 12.08 15.06
N LYS A 95 10.72 13.04 14.84
CA LYS A 95 10.58 14.41 15.35
C LYS A 95 9.42 15.14 14.68
N GLY A 96 8.64 15.90 15.45
CA GLY A 96 7.61 16.78 14.92
C GLY A 96 8.23 17.89 14.08
N LEU A 97 7.82 17.99 12.82
CA LEU A 97 8.31 19.03 11.90
C LEU A 97 7.35 20.22 11.84
N ARG A 98 6.04 19.94 11.81
CA ARG A 98 4.97 20.94 11.77
C ARG A 98 3.61 20.28 11.96
N LYS A 99 2.63 21.11 12.30
CA LYS A 99 1.21 20.76 12.39
C LYS A 99 0.42 21.65 11.44
N ILE A 100 -0.38 21.03 10.58
CA ILE A 100 -1.23 21.72 9.60
C ILE A 100 -2.69 21.56 10.03
N ASN A 101 -3.42 22.67 10.04
CA ASN A 101 -4.86 22.64 10.27
C ASN A 101 -5.55 23.64 9.31
N ARG A 102 -6.29 23.10 8.35
CA ARG A 102 -7.17 23.86 7.43
C ARG A 102 -8.62 23.46 7.65
N PHE A 103 -8.99 23.17 8.90
CA PHE A 103 -10.34 22.76 9.24
C PHE A 103 -11.30 23.94 9.18
N GLY A 104 -12.33 23.81 8.34
CA GLY A 104 -13.34 24.85 8.15
C GLY A 104 -14.23 24.60 6.94
N GLN A 105 -15.01 25.62 6.56
CA GLN A 105 -16.06 25.50 5.55
C GLN A 105 -15.81 26.35 4.30
N SER A 106 -14.66 27.03 4.21
CA SER A 106 -14.29 27.84 3.06
C SER A 106 -13.92 27.01 1.83
N GLY A 107 -13.60 27.67 0.71
CA GLY A 107 -13.22 27.02 -0.54
C GLY A 107 -11.96 26.15 -0.40
N GLU A 108 -11.02 26.58 0.43
CA GLU A 108 -9.68 26.02 0.61
C GLU A 108 -9.53 25.19 1.90
N GLU A 109 -10.64 24.93 2.60
CA GLU A 109 -10.68 24.25 3.89
C GLU A 109 -11.34 22.87 3.76
N TYR A 110 -10.92 21.95 4.61
CA TYR A 110 -11.60 20.67 4.79
C TYR A 110 -12.50 20.69 6.02
N THR A 111 -13.62 19.99 5.92
CA THR A 111 -14.53 19.69 7.03
C THR A 111 -14.28 18.30 7.61
N GLN A 112 -13.56 17.44 6.88
CA GLN A 112 -13.17 16.09 7.27
C GLN A 112 -11.90 15.67 6.52
N ILE A 113 -11.08 14.82 7.14
CA ILE A 113 -9.91 14.19 6.54
C ILE A 113 -10.19 12.68 6.47
N ASN A 114 -10.81 12.24 5.37
CA ASN A 114 -11.12 10.83 5.19
C ASN A 114 -9.87 10.06 4.76
N GLU A 115 -9.11 10.60 3.81
CA GLU A 115 -7.87 10.04 3.30
C GLU A 115 -6.87 11.15 3.00
N ILE A 116 -5.58 10.82 3.02
CA ILE A 116 -4.52 11.69 2.52
C ILE A 116 -3.62 10.88 1.59
N VAL A 117 -3.45 11.35 0.36
CA VAL A 117 -2.43 10.85 -0.57
C VAL A 117 -1.26 11.82 -0.57
N LEU A 118 -0.03 11.31 -0.40
CA LEU A 118 1.19 12.10 -0.37
C LEU A 118 1.92 11.95 -1.72
N ASP A 119 2.23 13.08 -2.37
CA ASP A 119 3.21 13.17 -3.46
C ASP A 119 4.38 14.04 -2.97
N GLU A 120 5.30 13.39 -2.25
CA GLU A 120 6.42 14.08 -1.62
C GLU A 120 7.38 14.70 -2.65
N GLU A 121 7.52 14.09 -3.83
CA GLU A 121 8.40 14.58 -4.89
C GLU A 121 7.89 15.90 -5.49
N LYS A 122 6.56 16.07 -5.56
CA LYS A 122 5.95 17.34 -5.98
C LYS A 122 5.68 18.32 -4.84
N ASN A 123 6.01 17.95 -3.59
CA ASN A 123 5.69 18.72 -2.40
C ASN A 123 4.17 18.93 -2.26
N GLU A 124 3.35 17.91 -2.54
CA GLU A 124 1.89 17.98 -2.50
C GLU A 124 1.28 16.91 -1.59
N MET A 125 0.15 17.26 -0.97
CA MET A 125 -0.75 16.32 -0.32
C MET A 125 -2.19 16.55 -0.79
N PHE A 126 -2.89 15.44 -1.04
CA PHE A 126 -4.28 15.43 -1.48
C PHE A 126 -5.15 14.98 -0.32
N VAL A 127 -5.92 15.91 0.24
CA VAL A 127 -6.86 15.64 1.33
C VAL A 127 -8.23 15.32 0.73
N VAL A 128 -8.68 14.09 0.94
CA VAL A 128 -9.99 13.63 0.47
C VAL A 128 -11.04 13.94 1.53
N ASN A 129 -12.03 14.75 1.17
CA ASN A 129 -13.15 15.12 2.02
C ASN A 129 -14.47 14.64 1.38
N TYR A 130 -14.97 13.50 1.87
CA TYR A 130 -16.19 12.88 1.37
C TYR A 130 -17.42 13.74 1.59
N THR A 131 -17.52 14.39 2.76
CA THR A 131 -18.67 15.23 3.12
C THR A 131 -18.81 16.44 2.20
N ALA A 132 -17.71 17.13 1.91
CA ALA A 132 -17.71 18.27 1.00
C ALA A 132 -17.68 17.87 -0.49
N ARG A 133 -17.43 16.59 -0.79
CA ARG A 133 -17.22 16.06 -2.16
C ARG A 133 -16.07 16.76 -2.89
N LYS A 134 -14.95 16.96 -2.19
CA LYS A 134 -13.76 17.64 -2.72
C LYS A 134 -12.50 16.81 -2.45
N ILE A 135 -11.53 16.97 -3.34
CA ILE A 135 -10.13 16.67 -3.08
C ILE A 135 -9.42 18.01 -3.01
N LEU A 136 -8.81 18.31 -1.88
CA LEU A 136 -8.10 19.56 -1.64
C LEU A 136 -6.61 19.28 -1.76
N VAL A 137 -5.92 20.08 -2.57
CA VAL A 137 -4.47 19.95 -2.79
C VAL A 137 -3.77 21.02 -1.98
N TYR A 138 -2.84 20.59 -1.14
CA TYR A 138 -2.00 21.49 -0.38
C TYR A 138 -0.54 21.18 -0.63
N ASP A 139 0.31 22.17 -0.47
CA ASP A 139 1.72 21.91 -0.27
C ASP A 139 1.99 21.24 1.09
N LEU A 140 3.21 20.73 1.32
CA LEU A 140 3.57 20.09 2.60
C LEU A 140 3.76 21.07 3.77
N ASN A 141 3.48 22.36 3.57
CA ASN A 141 3.36 23.38 4.62
C ASN A 141 1.89 23.74 4.92
N GLY A 142 0.92 23.20 4.16
CA GLY A 142 -0.51 23.46 4.34
C GLY A 142 -1.04 24.67 3.56
N ASN A 143 -0.29 25.18 2.59
CA ASN A 143 -0.76 26.20 1.66
C ASN A 143 -1.59 25.54 0.56
N PHE A 144 -2.71 26.16 0.17
CA PHE A 144 -3.58 25.63 -0.87
C PHE A 144 -2.96 25.88 -2.25
N ASN A 145 -2.96 24.85 -3.12
CA ASN A 145 -2.43 24.91 -4.49
C ASN A 145 -3.53 25.12 -5.54
#